data_AF-A0A101GTZ4-F1
#
_entry.id   AF-A0A101GTZ4-F1
#
_cell.length_a   1.000
_cell.length_b   1.000
_cell.length_c   1.000
_cell.angle_alpha   90.00
_cell.angle_beta   90.00
_cell.angle_gamma   90.00
#
_symmetry.space_group_name_H-M   'P 1'
#
loop_
_entity.id
_entity.type
_entity.pdbx_description
1 polymer ?
#
loop_
_entity_poly.entity_id
_entity_poly.type
_entity_poly.pdbx_seq_one_letter_code
_entity_poly.pdbx_strand_id
1 'polypeptide(L)' 'MYLMVDAIRRAGSEDPTAIANALAATEGLQLHHAVITMDEFHNPKDKDGIVLIAKDGRGQFYKKLKP' A
#
# COMPACT_ATOMS: atom_id res chain seq x y z
N MET A 1 -0.46 -10.03 -4.06
CA MET A 1 -1.45 -10.34 -3.01
C MET A 1 -0.84 -10.23 -1.60
N TYR A 2 0.03 -9.24 -1.34
CA TYR A 2 0.85 -9.20 -0.12
C TYR A 2 0.17 -8.53 1.09
N LEU A 3 -0.56 -7.42 0.86
CA LEU A 3 -1.29 -6.70 1.92
C LEU A 3 -2.31 -7.58 2.65
N MET A 4 -3.13 -8.33 1.91
CA MET A 4 -4.13 -9.22 2.51
C MET A 4 -3.49 -10.34 3.32
N VAL A 5 -2.42 -10.97 2.80
CA VAL A 5 -1.71 -12.05 3.51
C VAL A 5 -1.08 -11.53 4.80
N ASP A 6 -0.48 -10.35 4.77
CA ASP A 6 0.04 -9.68 5.96
C ASP A 6 -1.06 -9.42 6.99
N ALA A 7 -2.20 -8.87 6.57
CA ALA A 7 -3.32 -8.59 7.47
C ALA A 7 -3.89 -9.87 8.09
N ILE A 8 -4.08 -10.95 7.32
CA ILE A 8 -4.55 -12.24 7.85
C ILE A 8 -3.58 -12.77 8.90
N ARG A 9 -2.26 -12.68 8.66
CA ARG A 9 -1.25 -13.11 9.63
C ARG A 9 -1.29 -12.29 10.91
N ARG A 10 -1.47 -10.97 10.82
CA ARG A 10 -1.60 -10.08 11.98
C ARG A 10 -2.92 -10.27 12.73
N ALA A 11 -4.00 -10.57 12.02
CA ALA A 11 -5.29 -10.90 12.61
C ALA A 11 -5.24 -12.21 13.42
N GLY A 12 -4.42 -13.17 12.97
CA GLY A 12 -4.26 -14.45 13.65
C GLY A 12 -5.51 -15.34 13.60
N SER A 13 -6.50 -14.97 12.78
CA SER A 13 -7.77 -15.69 12.62
C SER A 13 -8.34 -15.48 11.22
N GLU A 14 -9.33 -16.30 10.88
CA GLU A 14 -10.12 -16.17 9.64
C GLU A 14 -11.38 -15.31 9.84
N ASP A 15 -11.53 -14.68 11.00
CA ASP A 15 -12.67 -13.81 11.28
C ASP A 15 -12.59 -12.53 10.41
N PRO A 16 -13.63 -12.21 9.64
CA PRO A 16 -13.61 -11.09 8.71
C PRO A 16 -13.44 -9.74 9.41
N THR A 17 -13.97 -9.58 10.62
CA THR A 17 -13.84 -8.34 11.40
C THR A 17 -12.41 -8.17 11.89
N ALA A 18 -11.76 -9.24 12.37
CA ALA A 18 -10.36 -9.22 12.76
C ALA A 18 -9.43 -8.86 11.59
N ILE A 19 -9.70 -9.43 10.40
CA ILE A 19 -8.93 -9.12 9.18
C ILE A 19 -9.15 -7.67 8.74
N ALA A 20 -10.39 -7.18 8.77
CA ALA A 20 -10.70 -5.78 8.44
C ALA A 20 -9.99 -4.80 9.39
N ASN A 21 -10.00 -5.09 10.70
CA ASN A 21 -9.28 -4.30 11.69
C ASN A 21 -7.76 -4.32 11.44
N ALA A 22 -7.19 -5.49 11.09
CA ALA A 22 -5.79 -5.59 10.74
C ALA A 22 -5.45 -4.81 9.46
N LEU A 23 -6.31 -4.82 8.44
CA LEU A 23 -6.13 -4.00 7.24
C LEU A 23 -6.12 -2.51 7.58
N ALA A 24 -7.09 -2.04 8.37
CA ALA A 24 -7.18 -0.65 8.81
C ALA A 24 -5.97 -0.22 9.65
N ALA A 25 -5.46 -1.09 10.52
CA ALA A 25 -4.29 -0.84 11.36
C ALA A 25 -2.94 -1.04 10.64
N THR A 26 -2.91 -1.12 9.31
CA THR A 26 -1.65 -1.31 8.57
C THR A 26 -0.79 -0.05 8.65
N GLU A 27 0.42 -0.20 9.19
CA GLU A 27 1.40 0.89 9.34
C GLU A 27 2.78 0.41 8.90
N GLY A 28 3.46 1.22 8.06
CA GLY A 28 4.84 0.96 7.66
C GLY A 28 5.06 -0.33 6.87
N LEU A 29 4.04 -0.89 6.22
CA LEU A 29 4.15 -2.16 5.50
C LEU A 29 4.92 -1.99 4.18
N GLN A 30 6.08 -2.63 4.06
CA GLN A 30 6.83 -2.73 2.81
C GLN A 30 6.12 -3.66 1.81
N LEU A 31 5.68 -3.11 0.70
CA LEU A 31 5.18 -3.83 -0.48
C LEU A 31 6.23 -3.80 -1.59
N HIS A 32 5.89 -4.29 -2.79
CA HIS A 32 6.87 -4.40 -3.87
C HIS A 32 7.48 -3.05 -4.31
N HIS A 33 6.66 -1.99 -4.36
CA HIS A 33 7.09 -0.68 -4.88
C HIS A 33 6.89 0.48 -3.89
N ALA A 34 6.32 0.22 -2.71
CA ALA A 34 5.96 1.26 -1.76
C ALA A 34 5.94 0.72 -0.34
N VAL A 35 6.17 1.62 0.63
CA VAL A 35 5.83 1.41 2.04
C VAL A 35 4.49 2.10 2.26
N ILE A 36 3.52 1.41 2.87
CA ILE A 36 2.18 1.97 3.09
C ILE A 36 1.79 2.00 4.57
N THR A 37 1.11 3.08 4.94
CA THR A 37 0.34 3.23 6.17
C THR A 37 -1.08 3.59 5.77
N MET A 38 -2.10 3.00 6.38
CA MET A 38 -3.49 3.35 6.08
C MET A 38 -3.95 4.57 6.88
N ASP A 39 -4.81 5.39 6.27
CA ASP A 39 -5.54 6.46 6.94
C ASP A 39 -6.93 6.00 7.43
N GLU A 40 -7.67 6.91 8.05
CA GLU A 40 -9.02 6.67 8.58
C GLU A 40 -10.07 6.31 7.52
N PHE A 41 -9.79 6.59 6.24
CA PHE A 41 -10.64 6.26 5.11
C PHE A 41 -10.19 4.99 4.39
N HIS A 42 -9.24 4.26 4.97
CA HIS A 42 -8.62 3.07 4.39
C HIS A 42 -7.84 3.34 3.09
N ASN A 43 -7.31 4.55 2.92
CA ASN A 43 -6.39 4.88 1.83
C ASN A 43 -4.93 4.84 2.31
N PRO A 44 -3.96 4.58 1.42
CA PRO A 44 -2.56 4.76 1.74
C PRO A 44 -2.24 6.23 2.04
N LYS A 45 -2.02 6.52 3.32
CA LYS A 45 -1.64 7.84 3.83
C LYS A 45 -0.34 8.31 3.20
N ASP A 46 -0.33 9.57 2.76
CA ASP A 46 0.84 10.28 2.24
C ASP A 46 1.63 9.54 1.15
N LYS A 47 0.97 8.68 0.38
CA LYS A 47 1.64 7.87 -0.63
C LYS A 47 2.11 8.74 -1.80
N ASP A 48 3.41 8.70 -2.05
CA ASP A 48 4.05 9.39 -3.17
C ASP A 48 3.41 9.05 -4.53
N GLY A 49 3.17 10.08 -5.33
CA GLY A 49 2.85 9.95 -6.76
C GLY A 49 4.12 9.78 -7.59
N ILE A 50 4.10 8.86 -8.56
CA ILE A 50 5.22 8.65 -9.49
C ILE A 50 4.80 9.08 -10.89
N VAL A 51 5.49 10.09 -11.42
CA VAL A 51 5.34 10.52 -12.81
C VAL A 51 6.31 9.73 -13.66
N LEU A 52 5.77 9.06 -14.68
CA LEU A 52 6.54 8.38 -15.72
C LEU A 52 6.47 9.18 -17.02
N ILE A 53 7.56 9.16 -17.78
CA ILE A 53 7.58 9.64 -19.17
C ILE A 53 7.57 8.43 -20.11
N ALA A 54 6.69 8.46 -21.11
CA ALA A 54 6.66 7.46 -22.17
C ALA A 54 7.76 7.78 -23.19
N LYS A 55 8.80 6.95 -23.25
CA LYS A 55 9.92 7.11 -24.18
C LYS A 55 10.44 5.75 -24.60
N ASP A 56 10.74 5.59 -25.88
CA ASP A 56 11.27 4.33 -26.47
C ASP A 56 10.33 3.13 -26.23
N GLY A 57 9.01 3.36 -26.31
CA GLY A 57 8.00 2.31 -26.14
C GLY A 57 7.78 1.82 -24.70
N ARG A 58 8.38 2.48 -23.69
CA ARG A 58 8.21 2.12 -22.28
C ARG A 58 8.03 3.33 -21.36
N GLY A 59 7.43 3.11 -20.19
CA GLY A 59 7.40 4.10 -19.12
C GLY A 59 8.76 4.16 -18.40
N GLN A 60 9.33 5.35 -18.30
CA GLN A 60 10.60 5.60 -17.61
C GLN A 60 10.33 6.54 -16.43
N PHE A 61 10.98 6.30 -15.29
CA PHE A 61 10.87 7.19 -14.13
C PHE A 61 11.25 8.61 -14.53
N TYR A 62 10.39 9.58 -14.20
CA TYR A 62 10.68 11.00 -14.44
C TYR A 62 10.85 11.75 -13.12
N LYS A 63 9.81 11.76 -12.28
CA LYS A 63 9.89 12.39 -10.97
C LYS A 63 8.90 11.80 -9.98
N LYS A 64 9.21 12.03 -8.70
CA LYS A 64 8.35 11.73 -7.56
C LYS A 64 7.67 13.02 -7.10
N LEU A 65 6.39 12.92 -6.76
CA LEU A 65 5.59 13.98 -6.16
C LEU A 65 5.15 13.52 -4.77
N LYS A 66 5.39 14.36 -3.76
CA LYS A 66 4.81 14.18 -2.44
C LYS A 66 3.45 14.90 -2.39
N PRO A 67 2.46 14.36 -1.65
CA PRO A 67 1.20 15.07 -1.38
C PRO A 67 1.42 16.45 -0.75
#